data_AF-A0A3E0U6R0-F1
#
_entry.id   AF-A0A3E0U6R0-F1
#
_cell.length_a   1.000
_cell.length_b   1.000
_cell.length_c   1.000
_cell.angle_alpha   90.00
_cell.angle_beta   90.00
_cell.angle_gamma   90.00
#
_symmetry.space_group_name_H-M   'P 1'
#
loop_
_entity.id
_entity.type
_entity.pdbx_description
1 polymer ?
#
loop_
_entity_poly.entity_id
_entity_poly.type
_entity_poly.pdbx_seq_one_letter_code
_entity_poly.pdbx_strand_id
1 'polypeptide(L)'
;MHRLLRETKFSYTGRFTQLSLAALPLVVTKHSSSTIVLPSFLRKTMKAYALKAAIRECGCELNRIGRSRNWRLIADKYQLQDIIDFIEANDEQSWLWLAKHLKAQQETLTHDDLVFIAKQNTGITVNQLIAKTDCTAAQARRVIDELEFL
;
A
#
# COMPACT_ATOMS: atom_id res chain seq x y z
N MET A 1 59.59 -14.06 25.21
CA MET A 1 58.12 -14.18 25.02
C MET A 1 57.78 -13.50 23.70
N HIS A 2 57.99 -14.15 22.53
CA HIS A 2 56.96 -14.89 21.75
C HIS A 2 55.63 -14.11 21.67
N ARG A 3 55.11 -13.62 20.52
CA ARG A 3 54.79 -14.31 19.25
C ARG A 3 54.31 -13.25 18.22
N LEU A 4 55.10 -12.87 17.21
CA LEU A 4 55.00 -13.23 15.78
C LEU A 4 53.60 -13.51 15.15
N LEU A 5 53.27 -12.67 14.14
CA LEU A 5 52.47 -12.91 12.91
C LEU A 5 50.92 -13.03 13.09
N ARG A 6 50.01 -12.58 12.22
CA ARG A 6 50.01 -12.44 10.75
C ARG A 6 49.04 -11.36 10.28
N GLU A 7 49.44 -10.69 9.21
CA GLU A 7 48.58 -10.01 8.24
C GLU A 7 47.68 -11.03 7.54
N THR A 8 46.41 -10.68 7.32
CA THR A 8 45.56 -11.34 6.32
C THR A 8 44.95 -10.28 5.42
N LYS A 9 45.65 -10.02 4.30
CA LYS A 9 45.11 -9.35 3.12
C LYS A 9 44.04 -10.25 2.51
N PHE A 10 42.77 -9.84 2.57
CA PHE A 10 41.73 -10.46 1.76
C PHE A 10 41.70 -9.75 0.41
N SER A 11 42.38 -10.34 -0.56
CA SER A 11 42.36 -9.91 -1.95
C SER A 11 41.21 -10.64 -2.64
N TYR A 12 40.16 -9.93 -3.03
CA TYR A 12 39.14 -10.50 -3.92
C TYR A 12 39.26 -9.84 -5.30
N THR A 13 40.13 -10.42 -6.12
CA THR A 13 40.12 -10.21 -7.57
C THR A 13 38.98 -11.03 -8.14
N GLY A 14 37.79 -10.43 -8.21
CA GLY A 14 36.59 -11.03 -8.81
C GLY A 14 36.08 -10.16 -9.95
N ARG A 15 36.50 -10.48 -11.16
CA ARG A 15 36.06 -9.87 -12.41
C ARG A 15 34.64 -10.39 -12.72
N PHE A 16 33.59 -9.67 -12.31
CA PHE A 16 32.22 -9.92 -12.76
C PHE A 16 31.88 -8.92 -13.86
N THR A 17 32.12 -9.34 -15.09
CA THR A 17 31.46 -8.76 -16.26
C THR A 17 30.00 -9.18 -16.28
N GLN A 18 29.16 -8.19 -16.61
CA GLN A 18 27.85 -8.33 -17.27
C GLN A 18 26.66 -8.70 -16.38
N LEU A 19 25.84 -7.69 -16.09
CA LEU A 19 24.56 -7.48 -16.78
C LEU A 19 24.06 -6.07 -16.45
N SER A 20 23.87 -5.27 -17.50
CA SER A 20 23.16 -4.00 -17.44
C SER A 20 21.77 -4.27 -16.86
N LEU A 21 21.55 -3.83 -15.62
CA LEU A 21 20.19 -3.65 -15.12
C LEU A 21 19.67 -2.41 -15.85
N ALA A 22 18.79 -2.62 -16.82
CA ALA A 22 18.00 -1.54 -17.38
C ALA A 22 17.37 -0.77 -16.20
N ALA A 23 17.80 0.46 -16.00
CA ALA A 23 17.06 1.41 -15.19
C ALA A 23 15.76 1.67 -15.93
N LEU A 24 14.76 0.81 -15.69
CA LEU A 24 13.39 1.12 -16.01
C LEU A 24 13.09 2.46 -15.31
N PRO A 25 12.57 3.46 -16.02
CA PRO A 25 12.16 4.68 -15.37
C PRO A 25 11.13 4.27 -14.31
N LEU A 26 11.41 4.64 -13.05
CA LEU A 26 10.39 4.74 -12.02
C LEU A 26 9.32 5.66 -12.60
N VAL A 27 8.28 5.06 -13.17
CA VAL A 27 7.05 5.78 -13.46
C VAL A 27 6.59 6.21 -12.09
N VAL A 28 6.88 7.46 -11.71
CA VAL A 28 6.29 8.10 -10.55
C VAL A 28 4.84 8.32 -10.92
N THR A 29 4.05 7.26 -10.84
CA THR A 29 2.61 7.32 -10.88
C THR A 29 2.20 8.24 -9.74
N LYS A 30 1.62 9.39 -10.09
CA LYS A 30 1.10 10.34 -9.12
C LYS A 30 -0.06 9.68 -8.38
N HIS A 31 0.22 9.01 -7.27
CA HIS A 31 -0.80 8.39 -6.46
C HIS A 31 -1.43 9.45 -5.56
N SER A 32 -2.75 9.57 -5.61
CA SER A 32 -3.49 10.42 -4.70
C SER A 32 -3.45 9.83 -3.30
N SER A 33 -2.76 10.51 -2.38
CA SER A 33 -2.71 10.12 -0.97
C SER A 33 -4.04 10.38 -0.29
N SER A 34 -4.60 9.35 0.36
CA SER A 34 -5.85 9.43 1.11
C SER A 34 -5.56 9.70 2.60
N THR A 35 -6.44 10.46 3.26
CA THR A 35 -6.37 10.69 4.71
C THR A 35 -7.42 9.83 5.42
N ILE A 36 -6.96 8.92 6.29
CA ILE A 36 -7.80 8.00 7.04
C ILE A 36 -7.69 8.29 8.55
N VAL A 37 -8.84 8.37 9.22
CA VAL A 37 -8.88 8.47 10.69
C VAL A 37 -8.90 7.07 11.30
N LEU A 38 -8.04 6.85 12.29
CA LEU A 38 -7.90 5.62 13.05
C LEU A 38 -8.33 5.85 14.51
N PRO A 39 -9.60 5.58 14.88
CA PRO A 39 -10.11 5.83 16.22
C PRO A 39 -9.52 4.84 17.24
N SER A 40 -8.97 5.37 18.32
CA SER A 40 -8.40 4.58 19.43
C SER A 40 -7.29 3.61 19.00
N PHE A 41 -6.53 3.94 17.94
CA PHE A 41 -5.49 3.10 17.34
C PHE A 41 -4.59 2.41 18.38
N LEU A 42 -3.90 3.18 19.23
CA LEU A 42 -2.98 2.62 20.23
C LEU A 42 -3.64 1.77 21.31
N ARG A 43 -4.96 1.90 21.54
CA ARG A 43 -5.67 1.10 22.55
C ARG A 43 -6.15 -0.23 21.99
N LYS A 44 -6.43 -0.31 20.70
CA LYS A 44 -6.90 -1.53 20.04
C LYS A 44 -5.76 -2.45 19.60
N THR A 45 -4.54 -1.93 19.52
CA THR A 45 -3.38 -2.60 18.93
C THR A 45 -2.35 -3.00 19.99
N MET A 46 -2.07 -4.30 20.12
CA MET A 46 -0.91 -4.77 20.90
C MET A 46 0.39 -4.51 20.15
N LYS A 47 1.51 -4.39 20.87
CA LYS A 47 2.84 -4.14 20.25
C LYS A 47 2.82 -2.97 19.24
N ALA A 48 2.06 -1.92 19.54
CA ALA A 48 1.83 -0.81 18.62
C ALA A 48 3.11 -0.11 18.14
N TYR A 49 4.26 -0.29 18.81
CA TYR A 49 5.55 0.20 18.33
C TYR A 49 5.98 -0.49 17.03
N ALA A 50 5.78 -1.80 16.90
CA ALA A 50 6.16 -2.57 15.72
C ALA A 50 5.29 -2.17 14.51
N LEU A 51 3.97 -2.13 14.71
CA LEU A 51 3.05 -1.70 13.66
C LEU A 51 3.29 -0.24 13.23
N LYS A 52 3.61 0.65 14.17
CA LYS A 52 4.00 2.04 13.86
C LYS A 52 5.33 2.16 13.11
N ALA A 53 6.24 1.21 13.27
CA ALA A 53 7.50 1.18 12.54
C ALA A 53 7.24 0.74 11.10
N ALA A 54 6.53 -0.37 10.92
CA ALA A 54 6.13 -0.87 9.61
C ALA A 54 5.36 0.16 8.77
N ILE A 55 4.37 0.85 9.38
CA ILE A 55 3.61 1.92 8.68
C ILE A 55 4.54 3.05 8.20
N ARG A 56 5.57 3.40 8.97
CA ARG A 56 6.53 4.44 8.57
C ARG A 56 7.51 3.96 7.51
N GLU A 57 7.90 2.68 7.55
CA GLU A 57 8.76 2.06 6.54
C GLU A 57 8.08 2.01 5.17
N CYS A 58 6.75 1.90 5.13
CA CYS A 58 5.95 2.05 3.91
C CYS A 58 5.94 3.48 3.35
N GLY A 59 6.58 4.45 4.02
CA GLY A 59 6.59 5.86 3.61
C GLY A 59 5.28 6.60 3.91
N CYS A 60 4.42 6.06 4.78
CA CYS A 60 3.18 6.72 5.18
C CYS A 60 3.41 7.76 6.28
N GLU A 61 2.51 8.74 6.37
CA GLU A 61 2.46 9.63 7.52
C GLU A 61 1.46 9.13 8.56
N LEU A 62 1.92 8.95 9.79
CA LEU A 62 1.08 8.52 10.91
C LEU A 62 1.22 9.47 12.10
N ASN A 63 0.19 10.29 12.30
CA ASN A 63 0.18 11.40 13.25
C ASN A 63 -1.00 11.33 14.21
N ARG A 64 -0.83 11.77 15.46
CA ARG A 64 -1.96 11.90 16.40
C ARG A 64 -2.71 13.20 16.15
N ILE A 65 -4.04 13.18 16.22
CA ILE A 65 -4.87 14.38 16.07
C ILE A 65 -4.99 15.09 17.43
N GLY A 66 -4.12 16.07 17.66
CA GLY A 66 -4.14 16.93 18.87
C GLY A 66 -4.05 16.16 20.19
N ARG A 67 -4.95 16.47 21.13
CA ARG A 67 -5.09 15.79 22.44
C ARG A 67 -6.06 14.59 22.40
N SER A 68 -6.69 14.32 21.26
CA SER A 68 -7.64 13.22 21.11
C SER A 68 -6.94 11.85 21.05
N ARG A 69 -7.73 10.78 21.13
CA ARG A 69 -7.26 9.40 20.92
C ARG A 69 -7.25 8.99 19.44
N ASN A 70 -7.63 9.90 18.54
CA ASN A 70 -7.67 9.63 17.12
C ASN A 70 -6.29 9.82 16.50
N TRP A 71 -5.96 8.89 15.63
CA TRP A 71 -4.77 8.96 14.79
C TRP A 71 -5.20 9.24 13.35
N ARG A 72 -4.31 9.87 12.60
CA ARG A 72 -4.44 10.16 11.18
C ARG A 72 -3.35 9.40 10.44
N LEU A 73 -3.77 8.59 9.48
CA LEU A 73 -2.90 7.95 8.50
C LEU A 73 -3.08 8.68 7.17
N ILE A 74 -1.98 9.09 6.54
CA ILE A 74 -1.94 9.60 5.18
C ILE A 74 -1.11 8.62 4.37
N ALA A 75 -1.74 7.99 3.39
CA ALA A 75 -1.14 6.94 2.59
C ALA A 75 -1.82 6.86 1.21
N ASP A 76 -1.09 6.43 0.19
CA ASP A 76 -1.66 6.08 -1.11
C ASP A 76 -2.20 4.63 -1.17
N LYS A 77 -2.79 4.22 -2.30
CA LYS A 77 -3.39 2.87 -2.45
C LYS A 77 -2.36 1.75 -2.23
N TYR A 78 -1.14 1.90 -2.73
CA TYR A 78 -0.10 0.87 -2.65
C TYR A 78 0.42 0.76 -1.22
N GLN A 79 0.69 1.91 -0.60
CA GLN A 79 1.08 1.97 0.79
C GLN A 79 0.03 1.37 1.73
N LEU A 80 -1.26 1.61 1.47
CA LEU A 80 -2.34 0.97 2.23
C LEU A 80 -2.34 -0.55 2.03
N GLN A 81 -2.11 -1.02 0.81
CA GLN A 81 -2.02 -2.45 0.52
C GLN A 81 -0.82 -3.09 1.24
N ASP A 82 0.35 -2.45 1.21
CA ASP A 82 1.55 -2.92 1.90
C ASP A 82 1.32 -3.06 3.42
N ILE A 83 0.61 -2.11 4.02
CA ILE A 83 0.24 -2.17 5.45
C ILE A 83 -0.71 -3.35 5.72
N ILE A 84 -1.69 -3.59 4.85
CA ILE A 84 -2.63 -4.70 4.98
C ILE A 84 -1.88 -6.03 4.89
N ASP A 85 -1.05 -6.20 3.87
CA ASP A 85 -0.29 -7.43 3.64
C ASP A 85 0.67 -7.71 4.81
N PHE A 86 1.33 -6.67 5.32
CA PHE A 86 2.16 -6.77 6.53
C PHE A 86 1.35 -7.26 7.73
N ILE A 87 0.15 -6.71 7.96
CA ILE A 87 -0.71 -7.12 9.09
C ILE A 87 -1.12 -8.58 8.95
N GLU A 88 -1.58 -8.98 7.77
CA GLU A 88 -2.08 -10.33 7.50
C GLU A 88 -0.96 -11.38 7.55
N ALA A 89 0.26 -11.03 7.17
CA ALA A 89 1.43 -11.90 7.27
C ALA A 89 1.93 -12.13 8.71
N ASN A 90 1.66 -11.20 9.64
CA ASN A 90 2.16 -11.29 11.02
C ASN A 90 1.23 -12.05 11.99
N ASP A 91 0.02 -12.45 11.56
CA ASP A 91 -0.99 -13.20 12.32
C ASP A 91 -1.28 -12.67 13.75
N GLU A 92 -1.09 -11.36 13.96
CA GLU A 92 -1.35 -10.71 15.25
C GLU A 92 -2.82 -10.26 15.28
N GLN A 93 -3.65 -11.00 16.02
CA GLN A 93 -5.11 -10.81 16.09
C GLN A 93 -5.53 -9.36 16.42
N SER A 94 -4.78 -8.69 17.29
CA SER A 94 -5.05 -7.30 17.66
C SER A 94 -4.82 -6.28 16.54
N TRP A 95 -4.22 -6.68 15.42
CA TRP A 95 -3.96 -5.82 14.26
C TRP A 95 -5.03 -5.98 13.16
N LEU A 96 -5.77 -7.09 13.14
CA LEU A 96 -6.72 -7.41 12.06
C LEU A 96 -7.85 -6.38 11.91
N TRP A 97 -8.24 -5.69 12.99
CA TRP A 97 -9.22 -4.60 12.89
C TRP A 97 -8.72 -3.47 11.99
N LEU A 98 -7.42 -3.19 11.98
CA LEU A 98 -6.83 -2.16 11.14
C LEU A 98 -6.85 -2.61 9.69
N ALA A 99 -6.41 -3.84 9.38
CA ALA A 99 -6.50 -4.37 8.02
C ALA A 99 -7.93 -4.29 7.47
N LYS A 100 -8.93 -4.71 8.26
CA LYS A 100 -10.35 -4.57 7.92
C LYS A 100 -10.76 -3.11 7.70
N HIS A 101 -10.32 -2.21 8.58
CA HIS A 101 -10.62 -0.78 8.47
C HIS A 101 -10.01 -0.17 7.21
N LEU A 102 -8.76 -0.51 6.86
CA LEU A 102 -8.07 -0.01 5.66
C LEU A 102 -8.68 -0.57 4.37
N LYS A 103 -9.02 -1.86 4.31
CA LYS A 103 -9.73 -2.47 3.17
C LYS A 103 -11.03 -1.72 2.86
N ALA A 104 -11.82 -1.42 3.89
CA ALA A 104 -13.05 -0.63 3.76
C ALA A 104 -12.83 0.82 3.27
N GLN A 105 -11.60 1.37 3.37
CA GLN A 105 -11.27 2.69 2.81
C GLN A 105 -10.72 2.61 1.39
N GLN A 106 -10.15 1.47 0.98
CA GLN A 106 -9.74 1.24 -0.42
C GLN A 106 -10.96 1.09 -1.34
N GLU A 107 -12.08 0.57 -0.81
CA GLU A 107 -13.33 0.31 -1.55
C GLU A 107 -14.08 1.57 -2.02
N THR A 108 -13.68 2.77 -1.59
CA THR A 108 -14.31 4.02 -2.00
C THR A 108 -13.65 4.62 -3.23
N LEU A 109 -13.70 3.94 -4.36
CA LEU A 109 -13.75 4.64 -5.64
C LEU A 109 -15.14 5.27 -5.76
N THR A 110 -15.17 6.57 -6.04
CA THR A 110 -16.47 7.23 -6.25
C THR A 110 -17.10 6.73 -7.54
N HIS A 111 -18.41 6.89 -7.66
CA HIS A 111 -19.11 6.54 -8.91
C HIS A 111 -18.50 7.27 -10.11
N ASP A 112 -18.16 8.55 -9.93
CA ASP A 112 -17.54 9.38 -10.97
C ASP A 112 -16.14 8.86 -11.37
N ASP A 113 -15.35 8.37 -10.41
CA ASP A 113 -14.05 7.74 -10.70
C ASP A 113 -14.23 6.49 -11.56
N LEU A 114 -15.24 5.67 -11.24
CA LEU A 114 -15.54 4.47 -12.02
C LEU A 114 -16.03 4.81 -13.43
N VAL A 115 -16.90 5.81 -13.57
CA VAL A 115 -17.35 6.33 -14.88
C VAL A 115 -16.17 6.86 -15.68
N PHE A 116 -15.29 7.64 -15.06
CA PHE A 116 -14.09 8.16 -15.71
C PHE A 116 -13.20 7.02 -16.21
N ILE A 117 -12.88 6.04 -15.36
CA ILE A 117 -12.07 4.87 -15.73
C ILE A 117 -12.72 4.09 -16.88
N ALA A 118 -14.04 3.89 -16.83
CA ALA A 118 -14.75 3.17 -17.87
C ALA A 118 -14.77 3.92 -19.21
N LYS A 119 -14.93 5.25 -19.20
CA LYS A 119 -14.81 6.09 -20.42
C LYS A 119 -13.41 6.03 -21.05
N GLN A 120 -12.36 5.94 -20.24
CA GLN A 120 -10.99 5.80 -20.73
C GLN A 120 -10.69 4.40 -21.32
N ASN A 121 -11.54 3.40 -21.03
CA ASN A 121 -11.39 2.04 -21.53
C ASN A 121 -12.62 1.66 -22.35
N THR A 122 -12.72 2.21 -23.57
CA THR A 122 -13.88 2.00 -24.46
C THR A 122 -14.17 0.50 -24.66
N GLY A 123 -15.43 0.10 -24.46
CA GLY A 123 -15.85 -1.31 -24.54
C GLY A 123 -15.43 -2.19 -23.37
N ILE A 124 -15.00 -1.62 -22.24
CA ILE A 124 -14.70 -2.38 -21.02
C ILE A 124 -15.96 -3.11 -20.51
N THR A 125 -15.80 -4.39 -20.17
CA THR A 125 -16.87 -5.20 -19.60
C THR A 125 -16.96 -5.00 -18.07
N VAL A 126 -18.12 -5.34 -17.48
CA VAL A 126 -18.32 -5.32 -16.03
C VAL A 126 -17.22 -6.08 -15.28
N ASN A 127 -16.84 -7.28 -15.74
CA ASN A 127 -15.79 -8.09 -15.08
C ASN A 127 -14.40 -7.43 -15.18
N GLN A 128 -14.10 -6.79 -16.31
CA GLN A 128 -12.83 -6.07 -16.48
C GLN A 128 -12.79 -4.81 -15.64
N LEU A 129 -13.92 -4.11 -15.48
CA LEU A 129 -14.02 -2.94 -14.62
C LEU A 129 -13.78 -3.34 -13.16
N ILE A 130 -14.49 -4.38 -12.67
CA ILE A 130 -14.28 -4.96 -11.33
C ILE A 130 -12.82 -5.33 -11.11
N ALA A 131 -12.20 -6.05 -12.06
CA ALA A 131 -10.81 -6.49 -11.93
C ALA A 131 -9.80 -5.33 -11.92
N LYS A 132 -10.15 -4.17 -12.50
CA LYS A 132 -9.29 -2.99 -12.52
C LYS A 132 -9.46 -2.09 -11.29
N THR A 133 -10.65 -2.07 -10.71
CA THR A 133 -11.04 -1.06 -9.71
C THR A 133 -11.39 -1.65 -8.35
N ASP A 134 -11.48 -2.97 -8.23
CA ASP A 134 -11.97 -3.67 -7.05
C ASP A 134 -13.39 -3.24 -6.62
N CYS A 135 -14.16 -2.61 -7.52
CA CYS A 135 -15.52 -2.20 -7.20
C CYS A 135 -16.49 -3.38 -7.19
N THR A 136 -17.63 -3.22 -6.51
CA THR A 136 -18.65 -4.27 -6.48
C THR A 136 -19.27 -4.47 -7.86
N ALA A 137 -19.74 -5.69 -8.14
CA ALA A 137 -20.45 -5.97 -9.38
C ALA A 137 -21.68 -5.06 -9.61
N ALA A 138 -22.33 -4.63 -8.52
CA ALA A 138 -23.45 -3.69 -8.57
C ALA A 138 -23.02 -2.29 -9.02
N GLN A 139 -21.88 -1.78 -8.51
CA GLN A 139 -21.33 -0.50 -8.94
C GLN A 139 -20.86 -0.55 -10.40
N ALA A 140 -20.12 -1.60 -10.77
CA ALA A 140 -19.65 -1.80 -12.13
C ALA A 140 -20.81 -1.85 -13.14
N ARG A 141 -21.89 -2.59 -12.82
CA ARG A 141 -23.07 -2.66 -13.68
C ARG A 141 -23.71 -1.30 -13.91
N ARG A 142 -23.94 -0.53 -12.83
CA ARG A 142 -24.51 0.83 -12.93
C ARG A 142 -23.71 1.74 -13.86
N VAL A 143 -22.38 1.69 -13.77
CA VAL A 143 -21.47 2.49 -14.60
C VAL A 143 -21.56 2.08 -16.06
N ILE A 144 -21.52 0.78 -16.37
CA ILE A 144 -21.61 0.31 -17.75
C ILE A 144 -22.97 0.62 -18.36
N ASP A 145 -24.06 0.37 -17.62
CA ASP A 145 -25.42 0.69 -18.08
C ASP A 145 -25.52 2.20 -18.41
N GLU A 146 -25.03 3.08 -17.53
CA GLU A 146 -25.01 4.54 -17.77
C GLU A 146 -24.25 4.92 -19.05
N LEU A 147 -23.15 4.24 -19.37
CA LEU A 147 -22.37 4.49 -20.58
C LEU A 147 -23.02 3.95 -21.85
N GLU A 148 -23.83 2.90 -21.77
CA GLU A 148 -24.56 2.35 -22.92
C GLU A 148 -25.77 3.22 -23.32
N PHE A 149 -26.30 4.01 -22.38
CA PHE A 149 -27.43 4.92 -22.61
C PHE A 149 -27.03 6.39 -22.91
N LEU A 150 -25.73 6.66 -23.13
CA LEU A 150 -25.18 7.96 -23.54
C LEU A 150 -24.95 8.03 -25.06
#